data_AF-A0A9D8PZH2-F1
#
_entry.id   AF-A0A9D8PZH2-F1
#
_cell.length_a   1.000
_cell.length_b   1.000
_cell.length_c   1.000
_cell.angle_alpha   90.00
_cell.angle_beta   90.00
_cell.angle_gamma   90.00
#
_symmetry.space_group_name_H-M   'P 1'
#
loop_
_entity.id
_entity.type
_entity.pdbx_description
1 polymer ?
#
loop_
_entity_poly.entity_id
_entity_poly.type
_entity_poly.pdbx_seq_one_letter_code
_entity_poly.pdbx_strand_id
1 'polypeptide(L)' 'MPTLLIADDHPLFREALRGAVQRVIPGVQLLEADSVEALYALAEQHPDADLVLMDLNMPGAQGFNALVHLRSLHPQLP' A
#
# COMPACT_ATOMS: atom_id res chain seq x y z
N MET A 1 3.88 -14.82 6.83
CA MET A 1 4.91 -14.14 6.03
C MET A 1 4.49 -12.70 5.93
N PRO A 2 5.40 -11.72 5.94
CA PRO A 2 4.99 -10.33 6.00
C PRO A 2 4.19 -9.94 4.75
N THR A 3 3.11 -9.19 4.94
CA THR A 3 2.24 -8.68 3.89
C THR A 3 2.38 -7.17 3.80
N LEU A 4 2.80 -6.66 2.64
CA LEU A 4 2.95 -5.24 2.36
C LEU A 4 1.95 -4.81 1.31
N LEU A 5 1.30 -3.66 1.52
CA LEU A 5 0.49 -3.01 0.49
C LEU A 5 1.32 -1.91 -0.18
N ILE A 6 1.25 -1.81 -1.51
CA ILE A 6 1.87 -0.74 -2.29
C ILE A 6 0.75 -0.06 -3.09
N ALA A 7 0.50 1.22 -2.81
CA ALA A 7 -0.43 2.06 -3.56
C ALA A 7 0.36 3.12 -4.34
N ASP A 8 0.32 3.02 -5.66
CA ASP A 8 0.95 3.97 -6.58
C ASP A 8 0.26 3.83 -7.94
N ASP A 9 -0.10 4.91 -8.62
CA ASP A 9 -0.77 4.85 -9.93
C ASP A 9 0.22 4.65 -11.09
N HIS A 10 1.52 4.78 -10.85
CA HIS A 10 2.59 4.64 -11.84
C HIS A 10 3.16 3.21 -11.87
N PRO A 11 2.98 2.45 -12.97
CA PRO A 11 3.47 1.08 -13.08
C PRO A 11 4.98 0.93 -12.83
N LEU A 12 5.78 1.90 -13.29
CA LEU A 12 7.24 1.88 -13.14
C LEU A 12 7.67 1.93 -11.67
N PHE A 13 7.01 2.74 -10.84
CA PHE A 13 7.33 2.86 -9.42
C PHE A 13 6.92 1.58 -8.66
N ARG A 14 5.76 1.02 -8.97
CA ARG A 14 5.33 -0.28 -8.40
C ARG A 14 6.33 -1.39 -8.71
N GLU A 15 6.76 -1.52 -9.97
CA GLU A 15 7.76 -2.53 -10.34
C GLU A 15 9.09 -2.34 -9.62
N ALA A 16 9.56 -1.09 -9.49
CA ALA A 16 10.80 -0.78 -8.79
C ALA A 16 10.71 -1.08 -7.29
N LEU A 17 9.62 -0.66 -6.63
CA LEU A 17 9.38 -0.93 -5.21
C LEU A 17 9.24 -2.43 -4.95
N ARG A 18 8.46 -3.14 -5.76
CA ARG A 18 8.33 -4.60 -5.70
C ARG A 18 9.70 -5.28 -5.77
N GLY A 19 10.52 -4.91 -6.75
CA GLY A 19 11.87 -5.45 -6.91
C GLY A 19 12.82 -5.08 -5.78
N ALA A 20 12.67 -3.90 -5.16
CA ALA A 20 13.46 -3.50 -4.00
C ALA A 20 13.06 -4.28 -2.75
N VAL A 21 11.76 -4.36 -2.45
CA VAL A 21 11.23 -5.05 -1.27
C VAL A 21 11.52 -6.54 -1.33
N GLN A 22 11.30 -7.21 -2.47
CA GLN A 22 11.57 -8.65 -2.62
C GLN A 22 13.05 -9.01 -2.40
N ARG A 23 13.97 -8.09 -2.68
CA ARG A 23 15.41 -8.29 -2.42
C ARG A 23 15.76 -8.19 -0.93
N VAL A 24 15.07 -7.32 -0.19
CA VAL A 24 15.34 -7.08 1.23
C VAL A 24 14.59 -8.09 2.11
N ILE A 25 13.37 -8.45 1.72
CA ILE A 25 12.48 -9.36 2.44
C ILE A 25 12.07 -10.51 1.50
N PRO A 26 12.89 -11.57 1.40
CA PRO A 26 12.54 -12.73 0.58
C PRO A 26 11.24 -13.38 1.05
N GLY A 27 10.31 -13.62 0.12
CA GLY A 27 9.03 -14.26 0.41
C GLY A 27 7.96 -13.34 1.02
N VAL A 28 8.18 -12.03 1.02
CA VAL A 28 7.14 -11.03 1.31
C VAL A 28 5.96 -11.18 0.34
N GLN A 29 4.75 -11.10 0.87
CA GLN A 29 3.54 -10.99 0.06
C GLN A 29 3.33 -9.51 -0.26
N LEU A 30 3.33 -9.17 -1.55
CA LEU A 30 3.10 -7.82 -2.02
C LEU A 30 1.74 -7.73 -2.69
N LEU A 31 0.94 -6.78 -2.24
CA LEU A 31 -0.37 -6.47 -2.78
C LEU A 31 -0.36 -5.05 -3.32
N GLU A 32 -0.77 -4.87 -4.57
CA GLU A 32 -0.64 -3.60 -5.28
C GLU A 32 -2.02 -2.98 -5.53
N ALA A 33 -2.10 -1.67 -5.31
CA ALA A 33 -3.24 -0.82 -5.65
C ALA A 33 -2.80 0.28 -6.61
N ASP A 34 -3.63 0.56 -7.61
CA ASP A 34 -3.44 1.68 -8.56
C ASP A 34 -4.32 2.90 -8.23
N SER A 35 -5.14 2.79 -7.18
CA SER A 35 -6.13 3.78 -6.78
C SER A 35 -6.37 3.72 -5.27
N VAL A 36 -6.90 4.80 -4.69
CA VAL A 36 -7.23 4.87 -3.26
C VAL A 36 -8.32 3.87 -2.90
N GLU A 37 -9.31 3.70 -3.78
CA GLU A 37 -10.41 2.75 -3.62
C GLU A 37 -9.89 1.31 -3.59
N ALA A 38 -8.95 0.96 -4.48
CA ALA A 38 -8.32 -0.36 -4.47
C ALA A 38 -7.47 -0.58 -3.21
N LEU A 39 -6.77 0.46 -2.73
CA LEU A 39 -6.01 0.38 -1.48
C LEU A 39 -6.92 0.08 -0.29
N TYR A 40 -8.07 0.76 -0.17
CA TYR A 40 -9.02 0.52 0.91
C TYR A 40 -9.59 -0.90 0.86
N ALA A 41 -9.99 -1.36 -0.32
CA ALA A 41 -10.45 -2.73 -0.48
C ALA A 41 -9.38 -3.76 -0.09
N LEU A 42 -8.11 -3.53 -0.42
CA LEU A 42 -7.01 -4.41 -0.02
C LEU A 42 -6.76 -4.38 1.48
N ALA A 43 -6.79 -3.21 2.11
CA ALA A 43 -6.61 -3.09 3.56
C ALA A 43 -7.74 -3.77 4.33
N GLU A 44 -8.98 -3.71 3.84
CA GLU A 44 -10.12 -4.44 4.41
C GLU A 44 -9.99 -5.96 4.23
N GLN A 45 -9.50 -6.43 3.07
CA GLN A 45 -9.29 -7.85 2.79
C GLN A 45 -8.09 -8.43 3.56
N HIS A 46 -7.11 -7.59 3.88
CA HIS A 46 -5.87 -7.95 4.57
C HIS A 46 -5.70 -7.10 5.84
N PRO A 47 -6.55 -7.30 6.85
CA PRO A 47 -6.49 -6.52 8.10
C PRO A 47 -5.22 -6.79 8.92
N ASP A 48 -4.48 -7.84 8.57
CA ASP A 48 -3.20 -8.27 9.13
C ASP A 48 -1.99 -7.79 8.32
N ALA A 49 -2.17 -6.87 7.36
CA ALA A 49 -1.05 -6.24 6.66
C ALA A 49 -0.08 -5.56 7.64
N ASP A 50 1.22 -5.64 7.34
CA ASP A 50 2.28 -5.18 8.24
C ASP A 50 2.74 -3.75 7.93
N LEU A 51 2.51 -3.25 6.71
CA LEU A 51 2.94 -1.93 6.26
C LEU A 51 2.21 -1.52 4.97
N VAL A 52 1.95 -0.21 4.83
CA VAL A 52 1.53 0.40 3.56
C VAL A 52 2.56 1.39 3.05
N LEU A 53 2.94 1.24 1.79
CA LEU A 53 3.66 2.25 1.02
C LEU A 53 2.67 2.93 0.09
N MET A 54 2.44 4.22 0.26
CA MET A 54 1.44 4.96 -0.49
C MET A 54 2.05 6.20 -1.16
N ASP A 55 1.82 6.35 -2.46
CA ASP A 55 2.04 7.61 -3.17
C ASP A 55 0.95 8.62 -2.80
N LEU A 56 1.40 9.83 -2.42
CA LEU A 56 0.53 10.93 -2.02
C LEU A 56 -0.01 11.71 -3.23
N ASN A 57 0.53 11.47 -4.43
CA ASN A 57 0.15 12.13 -5.67
C ASN A 57 -0.76 11.26 -6.56
N MET A 58 -1.43 10.26 -5.99
CA MET A 58 -2.37 9.43 -6.72
C MET A 58 -3.72 10.15 -6.96
N PRO A 59 -4.39 9.90 -8.09
CA PRO A 59 -5.79 10.28 -8.28
C PRO A 59 -6.66 9.77 -7.12
N GLY A 60 -7.47 10.65 -6.53
CA GLY A 60 -8.29 10.34 -5.35
C GLY A 60 -7.57 10.54 -4.01
N ALA A 61 -6.23 10.53 -3.98
CA ALA A 61 -5.46 10.91 -2.81
C ALA A 61 -5.33 12.44 -2.76
N GLN A 62 -6.18 13.09 -1.96
CA GLN A 62 -6.02 14.53 -1.68
C GLN A 62 -4.92 14.72 -0.63
N GLY A 63 -3.66 14.63 -1.06
CA GLY A 63 -2.49 14.66 -0.17
C GLY A 63 -2.57 13.58 0.90
N PHE A 64 -2.48 13.96 2.17
CA PHE A 64 -2.52 13.02 3.30
C PHE A 64 -3.91 12.51 3.65
N ASN A 65 -5.00 13.04 3.07
CA ASN A 65 -6.36 12.69 3.48
C ASN A 65 -6.62 11.18 3.39
N ALA A 66 -6.15 10.55 2.32
CA ALA A 66 -6.35 9.13 2.12
C ALA A 66 -5.62 8.28 3.18
N LEU A 67 -4.40 8.70 3.56
CA LEU A 67 -3.60 8.06 4.59
C LEU A 67 -4.16 8.29 6.00
N VAL A 68 -4.68 9.49 6.29
CA VAL A 68 -5.38 9.78 7.55
C VAL A 68 -6.63 8.91 7.67
N HIS A 69 -7.40 8.76 6.59
CA HIS A 69 -8.58 7.90 6.58
C HIS A 69 -8.21 6.42 6.76
N LEU A 70 -7.21 5.93 6.02
CA LEU A 70 -6.71 4.56 6.15
C LEU A 70 -6.30 4.27 7.61
N ARG A 71 -5.52 5.16 8.22
CA ARG A 71 -5.07 5.01 9.61
C ARG A 71 -6.20 5.08 10.62
N SER A 72 -7.29 5.80 10.32
CA SER A 72 -8.47 5.82 11.18
C SER A 72 -9.21 4.47 11.20
N LEU A 73 -9.19 3.75 10.07
CA LEU A 73 -9.80 2.42 9.93
C LEU A 73 -8.86 1.30 10.39
N HIS A 74 -7.56 1.46 10.17
CA HIS A 74 -6.51 0.50 10.52
C HIS A 74 -5.43 1.16 11.39
N PRO A 75 -5.68 1.44 12.68
CA PRO A 75 -4.75 2.19 13.53
C PRO A 75 -3.41 1.49 13.80
N GLN A 76 -3.36 0.18 13.59
CA GLN A 76 -2.19 -0.66 13.79
C GLN A 76 -1.33 -0.79 12.53
N LEU A 77 -1.86 -0.39 11.38
CA LEU A 77 -1.17 -0.46 10.09
C LEU A 77 -0.24 0.76 9.96
N PRO A 78 1.10 0.55 9.93
CA PRO A 78 2.07 1.62 9.82
C PRO A 78 2.05 2.35 8.48
#